data_AF-A0A1H8BDM3-F1
#
_entry.id   AF-A0A1H8BDM3-F1
#
_cell.length_a   1.000
_cell.length_b   1.000
_cell.length_c   1.000
_cell.angle_alpha   90.00
_cell.angle_beta   90.00
_cell.angle_gamma   90.00
#
_symmetry.space_group_name_H-M   'P 1'
#
loop_
_entity.id
_entity.type
_entity.pdbx_description
1 polymer ?
#
loop_
_entity_poly.entity_id
_entity_poly.type
_entity_poly.pdbx_seq_one_letter_code
_entity_poly.pdbx_strand_id
1 'polypeptide(L)'
;MKKVIQKLTKVREFSALAFMVVLFAAAGIINPDFLSPDNLLLCFNGSVMYILLAVGISFVIVTSDIDVSIGGTLGITAAVSASMIRDDVTLWAVIPVTLLIGALIGLINGLGVTKLHVPAIIMTLGTNGIIRGSVYIYTKGKWVENLPDQFKLYSQKNILGFVNVFLLATVIAVVAIYLYLSRAKKGKYFAAIGDNIGGAELIGIPVAKTRILAFILSGTFAALAGLVFVSKVGFVSPMAGNGYEMKAIAACVLGGVSLSGGMGSVFGASIGAIIMSSISRILVFMKFPSDWDNTITGILLIVIVVADSLLQHHLSEKARKERLSAKALNEKREVA
;
A
#
# COMPACT_ATOMS: atom_id res chain seq x y z
N MET A 1 -11.73 26.39 -18.91
CA MET A 1 -10.44 25.86 -18.39
C MET A 1 -10.25 26.05 -16.87
N LYS A 2 -10.29 27.27 -16.29
CA LYS A 2 -10.05 27.49 -14.83
C LYS A 2 -10.92 26.65 -13.88
N LYS A 3 -12.23 26.48 -14.14
CA LYS A 3 -13.12 25.62 -13.33
C LYS A 3 -12.81 24.12 -13.42
N VAL A 4 -12.32 23.65 -14.57
CA VAL A 4 -11.93 22.25 -14.78
C VAL A 4 -10.59 21.99 -14.07
N ILE A 5 -9.64 22.91 -14.18
CA ILE A 5 -8.36 22.86 -13.46
C ILE A 5 -8.61 22.90 -11.94
N GLN A 6 -9.50 23.76 -11.43
CA GLN A 6 -9.87 23.80 -10.01
C GLN A 6 -10.61 22.56 -9.49
N LYS A 7 -11.33 21.84 -10.36
CA LYS A 7 -11.98 20.56 -10.03
C LYS A 7 -10.97 19.40 -10.09
N LEU A 8 -10.03 19.45 -11.02
CA LEU A 8 -8.92 18.48 -11.17
C LEU A 8 -7.90 18.61 -10.03
N THR A 9 -7.56 19.82 -9.59
CA THR A 9 -6.67 20.07 -8.45
C THR A 9 -7.31 19.78 -7.09
N LYS A 10 -8.62 19.49 -7.04
CA LYS A 10 -9.32 19.09 -5.80
C LYS A 10 -9.26 17.59 -5.54
N VAL A 11 -8.85 16.78 -6.51
CA VAL A 11 -8.74 15.33 -6.35
C VAL A 11 -7.28 14.99 -6.06
N ARG A 12 -6.99 14.49 -4.85
CA ARG A 12 -5.63 14.10 -4.40
C ARG A 12 -4.94 13.09 -5.33
N GLU A 13 -5.73 12.32 -6.08
CA GLU A 13 -5.25 11.38 -7.11
C GLU A 13 -4.53 12.11 -8.26
N PHE A 14 -4.98 13.31 -8.63
CA PHE A 14 -4.37 14.08 -9.70
C PHE A 14 -3.00 14.64 -9.30
N SER A 15 -2.80 15.01 -8.04
CA SER A 15 -1.47 15.40 -7.54
C SER A 15 -0.49 14.25 -7.60
N ALA A 16 -0.90 13.01 -7.28
CA ALA A 16 -0.06 11.84 -7.40
C ALA A 16 0.31 11.55 -8.87
N LEU A 17 -0.67 11.62 -9.79
CA LEU A 17 -0.42 11.48 -11.22
C LEU A 17 0.52 12.58 -11.77
N ALA A 18 0.29 13.83 -11.40
CA ALA A 18 1.15 14.95 -11.80
C ALA A 18 2.59 14.75 -11.29
N PHE A 19 2.75 14.31 -10.04
CA PHE A 19 4.06 13.98 -9.48
C PHE A 19 4.75 12.84 -10.25
N MET A 20 4.01 11.78 -10.61
CA MET A 20 4.54 10.69 -11.43
C MET A 20 5.07 11.19 -12.79
N VAL A 21 4.29 12.03 -13.47
CA VAL A 21 4.68 12.60 -14.78
C VAL A 21 5.92 13.46 -14.63
N VAL A 22 5.99 14.31 -13.60
CA VAL A 22 7.17 15.14 -13.31
C VAL A 22 8.39 14.29 -13.00
N LEU A 23 8.24 13.24 -12.19
CA LEU A 23 9.32 12.31 -11.85
C LEU A 23 9.88 11.61 -13.09
N PHE A 24 9.00 11.12 -13.98
CA PHE A 24 9.43 10.43 -15.19
C PHE A 24 10.07 11.39 -16.19
N ALA A 25 9.53 12.59 -16.34
CA ALA A 25 10.12 13.64 -17.16
C ALA A 25 11.51 14.03 -16.64
N ALA A 26 11.68 14.21 -15.32
CA ALA A 26 12.97 14.52 -14.71
C ALA A 26 14.00 13.41 -14.95
N ALA A 27 13.61 12.14 -14.75
CA ALA A 27 14.46 11.00 -15.06
C ALA A 27 14.83 10.94 -16.55
N GLY A 28 13.88 11.23 -17.45
CA GLY A 28 14.09 11.28 -18.89
C GLY A 28 15.01 12.41 -19.36
N ILE A 29 15.02 13.55 -18.68
CA ILE A 29 15.96 14.65 -18.95
C ILE A 29 17.39 14.23 -18.62
N ILE A 30 17.57 13.48 -17.53
CA ILE A 30 18.90 12.98 -17.10
C ILE A 30 19.36 11.82 -17.99
N ASN A 31 18.45 10.89 -18.29
CA ASN A 31 18.73 9.73 -19.13
C ASN A 31 17.55 9.48 -20.09
N PRO A 32 17.64 9.91 -21.36
CA PRO A 32 16.57 9.76 -22.34
C PRO A 32 16.09 8.31 -22.55
N ASP A 33 16.97 7.33 -22.38
CA ASP A 33 16.63 5.91 -22.51
C ASP A 33 15.58 5.47 -21.48
N PHE A 34 15.48 6.17 -20.35
CA PHE A 34 14.46 5.91 -19.33
C PHE A 34 13.04 6.06 -19.89
N LEU A 35 12.81 7.02 -20.79
CA LEU A 35 11.50 7.27 -21.41
C LEU A 35 11.18 6.33 -22.58
N SER A 36 12.09 5.42 -22.93
CA SER A 36 11.78 4.41 -23.95
C SER A 36 10.58 3.55 -23.52
N PRO A 37 9.70 3.13 -24.47
CA PRO A 37 8.53 2.34 -24.15
C PRO A 37 8.84 1.07 -23.34
N ASP A 38 9.95 0.40 -23.64
CA ASP A 38 10.39 -0.80 -22.95
C ASP A 38 10.72 -0.52 -21.48
N ASN A 39 11.39 0.60 -21.20
CA ASN A 39 11.71 0.98 -19.83
C ASN A 39 10.49 1.43 -19.05
N LEU A 40 9.57 2.16 -19.67
CA LEU A 40 8.31 2.51 -19.03
C LEU A 40 7.50 1.26 -18.69
N LEU A 41 7.37 0.31 -19.61
CA LEU A 41 6.68 -0.96 -19.38
C LEU A 41 7.33 -1.76 -18.25
N LEU A 42 8.66 -1.79 -18.18
CA LEU A 42 9.37 -2.44 -17.08
C LEU A 42 9.13 -1.74 -15.72
N CYS A 43 8.96 -0.41 -15.69
CA CYS A 43 8.55 0.30 -14.47
C CYS A 43 7.14 -0.12 -14.02
N PHE A 44 6.17 -0.13 -14.93
CA PHE A 44 4.80 -0.57 -14.62
C PHE A 44 4.74 -2.04 -14.22
N ASN A 45 5.41 -2.92 -14.96
CA ASN A 45 5.51 -4.33 -14.62
C ASN A 45 6.18 -4.53 -13.26
N GLY A 46 7.23 -3.76 -12.95
CA GLY A 46 7.90 -3.72 -11.65
C GLY A 46 6.96 -3.39 -10.48
N SER A 47 6.00 -2.49 -10.70
CA SER A 47 5.13 -1.94 -9.66
C SER A 47 4.10 -2.89 -9.05
N VAL A 48 3.84 -4.05 -9.69
CA VAL A 48 2.77 -4.98 -9.26
C VAL A 48 2.82 -5.34 -7.78
N MET A 49 4.01 -5.69 -7.27
CA MET A 49 4.20 -6.05 -5.85
C MET A 49 3.88 -4.86 -4.94
N TYR A 50 4.33 -3.66 -5.30
CA TYR A 50 4.06 -2.43 -4.57
C TYR A 50 2.58 -2.06 -4.59
N ILE A 51 1.90 -2.26 -5.73
CA ILE A 51 0.46 -1.99 -5.85
C ILE A 51 -0.30 -2.93 -4.91
N LEU A 52 -0.02 -4.22 -4.92
CA LEU A 52 -0.67 -5.19 -4.03
C LEU A 52 -0.50 -4.80 -2.55
N LEU A 53 0.72 -4.45 -2.14
CA LEU A 53 1.00 -3.99 -0.78
C LEU A 53 0.25 -2.69 -0.43
N ALA A 54 0.30 -1.69 -1.31
CA ALA A 54 -0.35 -0.40 -1.09
C ALA A 54 -1.88 -0.53 -1.05
N VAL A 55 -2.47 -1.36 -1.91
CA VAL A 55 -3.89 -1.69 -1.89
C VAL A 55 -4.26 -2.37 -0.57
N GLY A 56 -3.48 -3.37 -0.14
CA GLY A 56 -3.69 -4.07 1.12
C GLY A 56 -3.68 -3.16 2.33
N ILE A 57 -2.60 -2.41 2.53
CA ILE A 57 -2.45 -1.53 3.70
C ILE A 57 -3.42 -0.34 3.66
N SER A 58 -3.89 0.07 2.47
CA SER A 58 -4.86 1.18 2.36
C SER A 58 -6.16 0.89 3.11
N PHE A 59 -6.60 -0.37 3.20
CA PHE A 59 -7.79 -0.72 3.99
C PHE A 59 -7.59 -0.41 5.48
N VAL A 60 -6.39 -0.64 6.00
CA VAL A 60 -6.03 -0.40 7.41
C VAL A 60 -5.84 1.10 7.68
N ILE A 61 -5.12 1.79 6.79
CA ILE A 61 -4.88 3.25 6.91
C ILE A 61 -6.19 4.02 6.84
N VAL A 62 -7.09 3.65 5.93
CA VAL A 62 -8.39 4.31 5.80
C VAL A 62 -9.23 4.16 7.07
N THR A 63 -9.05 3.10 7.86
CA THR A 63 -9.68 2.92 9.18
C THR A 63 -8.93 3.59 10.34
N SER A 64 -7.97 4.48 10.05
CA SER A 64 -7.12 5.18 11.05
C SER A 64 -6.18 4.26 11.84
N ASP A 65 -5.87 3.07 11.31
CA ASP A 65 -4.89 2.15 11.86
C ASP A 65 -3.65 2.07 10.96
N ILE A 66 -2.54 1.50 11.44
CA ILE A 66 -1.34 1.26 10.63
C ILE A 66 -0.89 -0.18 10.83
N ASP A 67 -0.66 -0.90 9.72
CA ASP A 67 -0.13 -2.26 9.71
C ASP A 67 1.33 -2.29 9.25
N VAL A 68 2.26 -2.30 10.22
CA VAL A 68 3.69 -2.40 9.92
C VAL A 68 4.12 -3.84 9.60
N SER A 69 3.29 -4.84 9.95
CA SER A 69 3.61 -6.25 9.73
C SER A 69 3.51 -6.69 8.27
N ILE A 70 2.99 -5.83 7.39
CA ILE A 70 2.77 -6.15 5.97
C ILE A 70 4.08 -6.56 5.26
N GLY A 71 5.21 -5.94 5.61
CA GLY A 71 6.53 -6.27 5.06
C GLY A 71 7.01 -7.64 5.52
N GLY A 72 6.91 -7.93 6.82
CA GLY A 72 7.23 -9.26 7.36
C GLY A 72 6.31 -10.35 6.81
N THR A 73 5.01 -10.04 6.65
CA THR A 73 4.00 -10.95 6.07
C THR A 73 4.37 -11.33 4.64
N LEU A 74 4.81 -10.36 3.82
CA LEU A 74 5.37 -10.64 2.50
C LEU A 74 6.58 -11.57 2.59
N GLY A 75 7.51 -11.30 3.51
CA GLY A 75 8.72 -12.09 3.68
C GLY A 75 8.45 -13.56 4.01
N ILE A 76 7.60 -13.83 5.01
CA ILE A 76 7.27 -15.21 5.42
C ILE A 76 6.45 -15.93 4.35
N THR A 77 5.51 -15.25 3.71
CA THR A 77 4.70 -15.85 2.64
C THR A 77 5.54 -16.14 1.41
N ALA A 78 6.50 -15.28 1.07
CA ALA A 78 7.50 -15.55 0.04
C ALA A 78 8.38 -16.75 0.40
N ALA A 79 8.90 -16.82 1.63
CA ALA A 79 9.76 -17.94 2.06
C ALA A 79 9.03 -19.29 2.05
N VAL A 80 7.80 -19.34 2.56
CA VAL A 80 6.98 -20.56 2.59
C VAL A 80 6.58 -20.97 1.17
N SER A 81 6.06 -20.04 0.36
CA SER A 81 5.66 -20.36 -1.01
C SER A 81 6.85 -20.79 -1.86
N ALA A 82 8.00 -20.13 -1.74
CA ALA A 82 9.22 -20.51 -2.44
C ALA A 82 9.70 -21.92 -2.06
N SER A 83 9.68 -22.26 -0.76
CA SER A 83 10.07 -23.60 -0.30
C SER A 83 9.11 -24.66 -0.83
N MET A 84 7.80 -24.43 -0.77
CA MET A 84 6.81 -25.36 -1.31
C MET A 84 6.99 -25.57 -2.82
N ILE A 85 7.23 -24.49 -3.57
CA ILE A 85 7.44 -24.57 -5.03
C ILE A 85 8.75 -25.29 -5.37
N ARG A 86 9.83 -25.04 -4.61
CA ARG A 86 11.10 -25.74 -4.75
C ARG A 86 10.94 -27.23 -4.47
N ASP A 87 10.09 -27.59 -3.51
CA ASP A 87 9.81 -28.97 -3.12
C ASP A 87 8.68 -29.61 -3.97
N ASP A 88 8.49 -29.12 -5.21
CA ASP A 88 7.55 -29.61 -6.23
C ASP A 88 6.05 -29.65 -5.82
N VAL A 89 5.65 -28.85 -4.83
CA VAL A 89 4.25 -28.73 -4.44
C VAL A 89 3.48 -27.94 -5.51
N THR A 90 2.33 -28.48 -5.93
CA THR A 90 1.49 -27.85 -6.96
C THR A 90 0.98 -26.45 -6.56
N LEU A 91 0.89 -25.55 -7.54
CA LEU A 91 0.41 -24.17 -7.32
C LEU A 91 -0.98 -24.10 -6.69
N TRP A 92 -1.85 -25.07 -7.00
CA TRP A 92 -3.18 -25.20 -6.42
C TRP A 92 -3.17 -25.36 -4.90
N ALA A 93 -2.11 -25.96 -4.34
CA ALA A 93 -1.90 -26.06 -2.90
C ALA A 93 -1.11 -24.87 -2.33
N VAL A 94 -0.11 -24.37 -3.08
CA VAL A 94 0.73 -23.24 -2.64
C VAL A 94 -0.09 -21.97 -2.43
N ILE A 95 -0.95 -21.62 -3.38
CA ILE A 95 -1.75 -20.38 -3.33
C ILE A 95 -2.61 -20.31 -2.06
N PRO A 96 -3.52 -21.27 -1.77
CA PRO A 96 -4.38 -21.18 -0.59
C PRO A 96 -3.60 -21.20 0.72
N VAL A 97 -2.52 -21.99 0.84
CA VAL A 97 -1.66 -22.00 2.04
C VAL A 97 -1.03 -20.62 2.26
N THR A 98 -0.50 -20.03 1.21
CA THR A 98 0.16 -18.72 1.29
C THR A 98 -0.82 -17.61 1.68
N LEU A 99 -2.01 -17.61 1.07
CA LEU A 99 -3.08 -16.66 1.41
C LEU A 99 -3.60 -16.85 2.84
N LEU A 100 -3.71 -18.11 3.29
CA LEU A 100 -4.13 -18.42 4.65
C LEU A 100 -3.14 -17.88 5.69
N ILE A 101 -1.83 -18.02 5.46
CA ILE A 101 -0.81 -17.46 6.36
C ILE A 101 -0.97 -15.94 6.48
N GLY A 102 -1.10 -15.24 5.35
CA GLY A 102 -1.34 -13.78 5.36
C GLY A 102 -2.64 -13.39 6.05
N ALA A 103 -3.73 -14.10 5.77
CA ALA A 103 -5.03 -13.86 6.41
C ALA A 103 -4.99 -14.11 7.93
N LEU A 104 -4.27 -15.13 8.40
CA LEU A 104 -4.10 -15.43 9.82
C LEU A 104 -3.30 -14.36 10.54
N ILE A 105 -2.21 -13.87 9.93
CA ILE A 105 -1.44 -12.74 10.49
C ILE A 105 -2.31 -11.49 10.59
N GLY A 106 -3.06 -11.18 9.53
CA GLY A 106 -4.03 -10.09 9.52
C GLY A 106 -5.12 -10.27 10.59
N LEU A 107 -5.63 -11.49 10.76
CA LEU A 107 -6.61 -11.80 11.81
C LEU A 107 -6.04 -11.57 13.21
N ILE A 108 -4.80 -12.01 13.47
CA ILE A 108 -4.12 -11.81 14.76
C ILE A 108 -4.01 -10.32 15.08
N ASN A 109 -3.50 -9.52 14.12
CA ASN A 109 -3.40 -8.07 14.29
C ASN A 109 -4.78 -7.43 14.49
N GLY A 110 -5.74 -7.77 13.64
CA GLY A 110 -7.10 -7.24 13.72
C GLY A 110 -7.77 -7.54 15.06
N LEU A 111 -7.61 -8.76 15.59
CA LEU A 111 -8.14 -9.13 16.91
C LEU A 111 -7.40 -8.42 18.05
N GLY A 112 -6.08 -8.31 17.98
CA GLY A 112 -5.29 -7.58 18.97
C GLY A 112 -5.68 -6.11 19.06
N VAL A 113 -5.89 -5.47 17.91
CA VAL A 113 -6.27 -4.05 17.84
C VAL A 113 -7.72 -3.82 18.28
N THR A 114 -8.65 -4.66 17.82
CA THR A 114 -10.09 -4.40 18.03
C THR A 114 -10.67 -5.01 19.29
N LYS A 115 -10.20 -6.20 19.72
CA LYS A 115 -10.73 -6.89 20.91
C LYS A 115 -9.86 -6.67 22.14
N LEU A 116 -8.53 -6.68 21.96
CA LEU A 116 -7.59 -6.46 23.06
C LEU A 116 -7.25 -4.98 23.26
N HIS A 117 -7.74 -4.10 22.39
CA HIS A 117 -7.54 -2.65 22.46
C HIS A 117 -6.05 -2.23 22.49
N VAL A 118 -5.18 -3.06 21.92
CA VAL A 118 -3.76 -2.74 21.78
C VAL A 118 -3.60 -1.70 20.67
N PRO A 119 -2.82 -0.62 20.85
CA PRO A 119 -2.54 0.32 19.78
C PRO A 119 -1.97 -0.37 18.53
N ALA A 120 -2.52 -0.07 17.35
CA ALA A 120 -2.21 -0.79 16.10
C ALA A 120 -0.74 -0.82 15.73
N ILE A 121 -0.03 0.28 15.94
CA ILE A 121 1.41 0.37 15.68
C ILE A 121 2.17 -0.62 16.58
N ILE A 122 1.85 -0.71 17.87
CA ILE A 122 2.51 -1.61 18.82
C ILE A 122 2.22 -3.07 18.46
N MET A 123 0.94 -3.39 18.22
CA MET A 123 0.52 -4.75 17.85
C MET A 123 1.25 -5.22 16.58
N THR A 124 1.25 -4.39 15.54
CA THR A 124 1.79 -4.78 14.22
C THR A 124 3.31 -4.75 14.17
N LEU A 125 3.97 -3.85 14.90
CA LEU A 125 5.43 -3.89 15.07
C LEU A 125 5.88 -5.15 15.82
N GLY A 126 5.17 -5.53 16.90
CA GLY A 126 5.43 -6.77 17.62
C GLY A 126 5.26 -8.00 16.74
N THR A 127 4.14 -8.08 16.02
CA THR A 127 3.87 -9.14 15.04
C THR A 127 4.95 -9.17 13.93
N ASN A 128 5.38 -8.02 13.40
CA ASN A 128 6.45 -7.95 12.41
C ASN A 128 7.77 -8.54 12.95
N GLY A 129 8.12 -8.24 14.20
CA GLY A 129 9.30 -8.80 14.87
C GLY A 129 9.23 -10.32 14.99
N ILE A 130 8.08 -10.85 15.43
CA ILE A 130 7.84 -12.30 15.51
C ILE A 130 7.98 -12.95 14.13
N ILE A 131 7.28 -12.42 13.13
CA ILE A 131 7.30 -12.96 11.77
C ILE A 131 8.72 -12.97 11.20
N ARG A 132 9.48 -11.89 11.37
CA ARG A 132 10.87 -11.82 10.89
C ARG A 132 11.74 -12.86 11.58
N GLY A 133 11.62 -13.01 12.90
CA GLY A 133 12.27 -14.10 13.64
C GLY A 133 11.88 -15.48 13.09
N SER A 134 10.59 -15.69 12.82
CA SER A 134 10.09 -16.94 12.23
C SER A 134 10.66 -17.21 10.83
N VAL A 135 10.86 -16.20 9.99
CA VAL A 135 11.53 -16.36 8.68
C VAL A 135 12.94 -16.90 8.87
N TYR A 136 13.73 -16.33 9.78
CA TYR A 136 15.09 -16.80 10.07
C TYR A 136 15.11 -18.22 10.62
N ILE A 137 14.19 -18.56 11.53
CA ILE A 137 14.08 -19.91 12.10
C ILE A 137 13.69 -20.92 11.02
N TYR A 138 12.69 -20.59 10.19
CA TYR A 138 12.17 -21.44 9.12
C TYR A 138 13.23 -21.70 8.04
N THR A 139 13.93 -20.64 7.60
CA THR A 139 14.96 -20.73 6.56
C THR A 139 16.32 -21.16 7.09
N LYS A 140 16.51 -21.24 8.42
CA LYS A 140 17.81 -21.43 9.09
C LYS A 140 18.85 -20.39 8.66
N GLY A 141 18.40 -19.17 8.34
CA GLY A 141 19.24 -18.09 7.81
C GLY A 141 19.78 -18.32 6.40
N LYS A 142 19.30 -19.35 5.67
CA LYS A 142 19.71 -19.64 4.30
C LYS A 142 18.74 -19.05 3.29
N TRP A 143 19.22 -18.88 2.07
CA TRP A 143 18.38 -18.46 0.96
C TRP A 143 17.51 -19.63 0.49
N VAL A 144 16.27 -19.34 0.11
CA VAL A 144 15.41 -20.29 -0.58
C VAL A 144 15.66 -20.10 -2.08
N GLU A 145 16.41 -21.02 -2.66
CA GLU A 145 16.87 -20.99 -4.05
C GLU A 145 16.41 -22.24 -4.81
N ASN A 146 16.88 -22.42 -6.05
CA ASN A 146 16.56 -23.56 -6.91
C ASN A 146 15.07 -23.68 -7.25
N LEU A 147 14.40 -22.53 -7.40
CA LEU A 147 13.03 -22.48 -7.88
C LEU A 147 12.98 -22.92 -9.36
N PRO A 148 12.04 -23.80 -9.76
CA PRO A 148 11.86 -24.22 -11.15
C PRO A 148 11.73 -23.02 -12.09
N ASP A 149 12.43 -23.04 -13.22
CA ASP A 149 12.40 -21.93 -14.18
C ASP A 149 10.99 -21.68 -14.74
N GLN A 150 10.17 -22.73 -14.83
CA GLN A 150 8.75 -22.61 -15.17
C GLN A 150 8.00 -21.64 -14.27
N PHE A 151 8.37 -21.54 -12.99
CA PHE A 151 7.72 -20.61 -12.06
C PHE A 151 8.14 -19.15 -12.31
N LYS A 152 9.39 -18.93 -12.75
CA LYS A 152 9.89 -17.60 -13.15
C LYS A 152 9.22 -17.11 -14.44
N LEU A 153 8.88 -18.04 -15.34
CA LEU A 153 8.20 -17.73 -16.59
C LEU A 153 6.78 -17.15 -16.39
N TYR A 154 6.09 -17.47 -15.29
CA TYR A 154 4.78 -16.86 -15.01
C TYR A 154 4.87 -15.34 -14.86
N SER A 155 5.91 -14.83 -14.20
CA SER A 155 6.13 -13.39 -14.08
C SER A 155 6.63 -12.75 -15.38
N GLN A 156 7.03 -13.51 -16.39
CA GLN A 156 7.50 -12.99 -17.68
C GLN A 156 6.44 -13.11 -18.78
N LYS A 157 5.31 -13.77 -18.49
CA LYS A 157 4.24 -13.98 -19.45
C LYS A 157 3.56 -12.64 -19.79
N ASN A 158 3.65 -12.26 -21.06
CA ASN A 158 3.01 -11.07 -21.59
C ASN A 158 1.75 -11.44 -22.39
N ILE A 159 0.71 -10.62 -22.22
CA ILE A 159 -0.48 -10.56 -23.06
C ILE A 159 -0.25 -9.46 -24.10
N LEU A 160 -0.64 -9.71 -25.35
CA LEU A 160 -0.45 -8.78 -26.48
C LEU A 160 1.02 -8.41 -26.75
N GLY A 161 1.99 -9.17 -26.24
CA GLY A 161 3.43 -8.95 -26.45
C GLY A 161 4.09 -7.99 -25.45
N PHE A 162 3.34 -7.09 -24.82
CA PHE A 162 3.91 -6.02 -23.98
C PHE A 162 3.29 -5.85 -22.58
N VAL A 163 2.08 -6.37 -22.31
CA VAL A 163 1.43 -6.23 -20.98
C VAL A 163 1.63 -7.48 -20.15
N ASN A 164 2.27 -7.35 -18.99
CA ASN A 164 2.44 -8.49 -18.10
C ASN A 164 1.11 -8.99 -17.53
N VAL A 165 0.91 -10.32 -17.46
CA VAL A 165 -0.32 -10.94 -16.93
C VAL A 165 -0.61 -10.48 -15.50
N PHE A 166 0.42 -10.39 -14.65
CA PHE A 166 0.23 -9.97 -13.26
C PHE A 166 -0.15 -8.49 -13.14
N LEU A 167 0.38 -7.64 -14.03
CA LEU A 167 -0.02 -6.23 -14.08
C LEU A 167 -1.49 -6.11 -14.48
N LEU A 168 -1.92 -6.81 -15.54
CA LEU A 168 -3.31 -6.78 -15.98
C LEU A 168 -4.26 -7.27 -14.88
N ALA A 169 -3.96 -8.41 -14.27
CA ALA A 169 -4.77 -8.97 -13.18
C ALA A 169 -4.86 -8.00 -11.99
N THR A 170 -3.75 -7.34 -11.64
CA THR A 170 -3.70 -6.37 -10.54
C THR A 170 -4.51 -5.13 -10.87
N VAL A 171 -4.41 -4.58 -12.09
CA VAL A 171 -5.22 -3.43 -12.51
C VAL A 171 -6.72 -3.76 -12.47
N ILE A 172 -7.12 -4.94 -12.96
CA ILE A 172 -8.51 -5.40 -12.89
C ILE A 172 -8.97 -5.49 -11.43
N ALA A 173 -8.16 -6.07 -10.54
CA ALA A 173 -8.46 -6.16 -9.12
C ALA A 173 -8.59 -4.78 -8.47
N VAL A 174 -7.68 -3.85 -8.75
CA VAL A 174 -7.72 -2.46 -8.25
C VAL A 174 -8.99 -1.76 -8.69
N VAL A 175 -9.38 -1.88 -9.98
CA VAL A 175 -10.61 -1.29 -10.50
C VAL A 175 -11.83 -1.89 -9.81
N ALA A 176 -11.89 -3.21 -9.66
CA ALA A 176 -12.99 -3.89 -8.98
C ALA A 176 -13.12 -3.45 -7.51
N ILE A 177 -12.00 -3.35 -6.79
CA ILE A 177 -11.96 -2.88 -5.41
C ILE A 177 -12.37 -1.41 -5.31
N TYR A 178 -11.86 -0.55 -6.19
CA TYR A 178 -12.24 0.86 -6.25
C TYR A 178 -13.73 1.04 -6.47
N LEU A 179 -14.32 0.28 -7.41
CA LEU A 179 -15.76 0.30 -7.66
C LEU A 179 -16.54 -0.21 -6.44
N TYR A 180 -16.08 -1.28 -5.80
CA TYR A 180 -16.71 -1.80 -4.58
C TYR A 180 -16.69 -0.78 -3.45
N LEU A 181 -15.55 -0.16 -3.16
CA LEU A 181 -15.40 0.86 -2.12
C LEU A 181 -16.24 2.11 -2.40
N SER A 182 -16.35 2.50 -3.67
CA SER A 182 -17.08 3.71 -4.08
C SER A 182 -18.60 3.50 -4.11
N ARG A 183 -19.06 2.30 -4.50
CA ARG A 183 -20.49 2.04 -4.80
C ARG A 183 -21.18 1.19 -3.74
N ALA A 184 -20.51 0.23 -3.11
CA ALA A 184 -21.14 -0.69 -2.17
C ALA A 184 -21.30 -0.05 -0.78
N LYS A 185 -22.43 -0.33 -0.11
CA LYS A 185 -22.69 0.16 1.27
C LYS A 185 -21.58 -0.24 2.24
N LYS A 186 -21.19 -1.53 2.24
CA LYS A 186 -20.11 -2.07 3.07
C LYS A 186 -18.73 -1.51 2.69
N GLY A 187 -18.53 -1.14 1.42
CA GLY A 187 -17.30 -0.51 0.96
C GLY A 187 -17.07 0.86 1.60
N LYS A 188 -18.14 1.60 1.89
CA LYS A 188 -18.07 2.91 2.55
C LYS A 188 -17.81 2.83 4.06
N TYR A 189 -17.92 1.64 4.67
CA TYR A 189 -17.72 1.49 6.11
C TYR A 189 -16.30 1.80 6.53
N PHE A 190 -15.30 1.42 5.74
CA PHE A 190 -13.89 1.71 6.05
C PHE A 190 -13.65 3.20 6.20
N ALA A 191 -14.12 4.01 5.24
CA ALA A 191 -13.99 5.47 5.27
C ALA A 191 -14.83 6.09 6.41
N ALA A 192 -16.05 5.62 6.65
CA ALA A 192 -16.87 6.12 7.75
C ALA A 192 -16.23 5.88 9.13
N ILE A 193 -15.61 4.71 9.33
CA ILE A 193 -14.90 4.38 10.57
C ILE A 193 -13.69 5.28 10.79
N GLY A 194 -12.89 5.51 9.74
CA GLY A 194 -11.71 6.37 9.89
C GLY A 194 -12.02 7.86 10.00
N ASP A 195 -13.19 8.30 9.56
CA ASP A 195 -13.64 9.68 9.79
C ASP A 195 -14.09 9.89 11.24
N ASN A 196 -14.95 9.00 11.74
CA ASN A 196 -15.39 9.02 13.13
C ASN A 196 -15.86 7.64 13.61
N ILE A 197 -15.05 7.00 14.44
CA ILE A 197 -15.35 5.68 15.03
C ILE A 197 -16.67 5.71 15.80
N GLY A 198 -16.86 6.67 16.71
CA GLY A 198 -18.07 6.78 17.53
C GLY A 198 -19.31 7.10 16.69
N GLY A 199 -19.16 7.96 15.68
CA GLY A 199 -20.22 8.27 14.72
C GLY A 199 -20.64 7.05 13.90
N ALA A 200 -19.68 6.23 13.49
CA ALA A 200 -19.93 4.98 12.77
C ALA A 200 -20.70 3.96 13.64
N GLU A 201 -20.36 3.85 14.93
CA GLU A 201 -21.08 2.98 15.88
C GLU A 201 -22.54 3.42 16.07
N LEU A 202 -22.79 4.73 16.21
CA LEU A 202 -24.14 5.27 16.38
C LEU A 202 -25.08 4.99 15.20
N ILE A 203 -24.54 4.91 13.98
CA ILE A 203 -25.31 4.55 12.77
C ILE A 203 -25.31 3.04 12.47
N GLY A 204 -24.83 2.21 13.40
CA GLY A 204 -24.91 0.75 13.32
C GLY A 204 -23.86 0.07 12.44
N ILE A 205 -22.74 0.74 12.13
CA ILE A 205 -21.63 0.09 11.42
C ILE A 205 -20.91 -0.87 12.37
N PRO A 206 -20.67 -2.14 11.98
CA PRO A 206 -19.94 -3.09 12.82
C PRO A 206 -18.44 -2.79 12.79
N VAL A 207 -18.02 -1.80 13.59
CA VAL A 207 -16.65 -1.25 13.60
C VAL A 207 -15.60 -2.33 13.81
N ALA A 208 -15.71 -3.13 14.88
CA ALA A 208 -14.74 -4.19 15.19
C ALA A 208 -14.59 -5.19 14.03
N LYS A 209 -15.70 -5.65 13.44
CA LYS A 209 -15.65 -6.61 12.30
C LYS A 209 -15.00 -5.99 11.07
N THR A 210 -15.27 -4.72 10.80
CA THR A 210 -14.74 -4.01 9.63
C THR A 210 -13.24 -3.75 9.78
N ARG A 211 -12.78 -3.35 10.97
CA ARG A 211 -11.35 -3.18 11.27
C ARG A 211 -10.61 -4.52 11.23
N ILE A 212 -11.16 -5.61 11.78
CA ILE A 212 -10.57 -6.95 11.64
C ILE A 212 -10.44 -7.32 10.16
N LEU A 213 -11.49 -7.11 9.37
CA LEU A 213 -11.47 -7.37 7.94
C LEU A 213 -10.39 -6.54 7.21
N ALA A 214 -10.19 -5.27 7.61
CA ALA A 214 -9.13 -4.43 7.05
C ALA A 214 -7.74 -5.06 7.22
N PHE A 215 -7.41 -5.57 8.42
CA PHE A 215 -6.14 -6.25 8.66
C PHE A 215 -6.03 -7.59 7.93
N ILE A 216 -7.12 -8.37 7.85
CA ILE A 216 -7.14 -9.62 7.06
C ILE A 216 -6.82 -9.31 5.60
N LEU A 217 -7.48 -8.31 5.02
CA LEU A 217 -7.23 -7.87 3.64
C LEU A 217 -5.77 -7.44 3.46
N SER A 218 -5.24 -6.61 4.37
CA SER A 218 -3.82 -6.21 4.36
C SER A 218 -2.88 -7.42 4.30
N GLY A 219 -3.07 -8.39 5.19
CA GLY A 219 -2.27 -9.61 5.24
C GLY A 219 -2.43 -10.50 4.01
N THR A 220 -3.65 -10.65 3.48
CA THR A 220 -3.90 -11.40 2.24
C THR A 220 -3.23 -10.75 1.02
N PHE A 221 -3.28 -9.43 0.90
CA PHE A 221 -2.60 -8.70 -0.17
C PHE A 221 -1.08 -8.76 -0.05
N ALA A 222 -0.53 -8.74 1.17
CA ALA A 222 0.88 -9.04 1.41
C ALA A 222 1.28 -10.44 0.96
N ALA A 223 0.43 -11.45 1.25
CA ALA A 223 0.66 -12.81 0.80
C ALA A 223 0.66 -12.95 -0.73
N LEU A 224 -0.28 -12.28 -1.40
CA LEU A 224 -0.30 -12.19 -2.87
C LEU A 224 0.96 -11.51 -3.40
N ALA A 225 1.39 -10.42 -2.79
CA ALA A 225 2.62 -9.73 -3.15
C ALA A 225 3.85 -10.62 -2.92
N GLY A 226 3.86 -11.46 -1.89
CA GLY A 226 4.88 -12.49 -1.65
C GLY A 226 4.95 -13.53 -2.76
N LEU A 227 3.82 -14.07 -3.22
CA LEU A 227 3.79 -14.99 -4.37
C LEU A 227 4.35 -14.35 -5.64
N VAL A 228 3.95 -13.11 -5.93
CA VAL A 228 4.47 -12.36 -7.08
C VAL A 228 5.97 -12.08 -6.92
N PHE A 229 6.43 -11.78 -5.71
CA PHE A 229 7.85 -11.56 -5.40
C PHE A 229 8.68 -12.81 -5.73
N VAL A 230 8.24 -14.01 -5.31
CA VAL A 230 8.96 -15.26 -5.61
C VAL A 230 9.05 -15.50 -7.11
N SER A 231 7.96 -15.28 -7.86
CA SER A 231 7.94 -15.49 -9.31
C SER A 231 8.84 -14.49 -10.05
N LYS A 232 8.97 -13.26 -9.53
CA LYS A 232 9.84 -12.22 -10.12
C LYS A 232 11.32 -12.42 -9.83
N VAL A 233 11.65 -12.64 -8.56
CA VAL A 233 13.04 -12.64 -8.09
C VAL A 233 13.68 -14.00 -8.31
N GLY A 234 12.92 -15.08 -8.18
CA GLY A 234 13.40 -16.45 -8.39
C GLY A 234 14.27 -17.00 -7.25
N PHE A 235 14.35 -16.27 -6.13
CA PHE A 235 14.93 -16.70 -4.85
C PHE A 235 14.37 -15.83 -3.72
N VAL A 236 14.51 -16.30 -2.47
CA VAL A 236 14.06 -15.56 -1.29
C VAL A 236 15.17 -15.56 -0.24
N SER A 237 15.64 -14.37 0.13
CA SER A 237 16.58 -14.21 1.24
C SER A 237 15.84 -14.18 2.59
N PRO A 238 16.50 -14.50 3.71
CA PRO A 238 15.92 -14.35 5.06
C PRO A 238 15.50 -12.91 5.41
N MET A 239 15.99 -11.92 4.65
CA MET A 239 15.66 -10.50 4.80
C MET A 239 14.57 -10.03 3.82
N ALA A 240 13.98 -10.93 3.03
CA ALA A 240 12.92 -10.59 2.10
C ALA A 240 11.74 -9.92 2.83
N GLY A 241 11.20 -8.86 2.22
CA GLY A 241 10.14 -8.06 2.82
C GLY A 241 10.61 -6.94 3.77
N ASN A 242 11.89 -6.89 4.15
CA ASN A 242 12.41 -5.79 4.96
C ASN A 242 12.28 -4.43 4.25
N GLY A 243 11.68 -3.44 4.91
CA GLY A 243 11.53 -2.08 4.40
C GLY A 243 10.35 -1.90 3.43
N TYR A 244 9.71 -2.99 3.00
CA TYR A 244 8.52 -2.92 2.15
C TYR A 244 7.31 -2.34 2.88
N GLU A 245 7.24 -2.48 4.20
CA GLU A 245 6.26 -1.78 5.04
C GLU A 245 6.34 -0.26 4.86
N MET A 246 7.55 0.31 4.89
CA MET A 246 7.76 1.75 4.75
C MET A 246 7.40 2.23 3.34
N LYS A 247 7.77 1.44 2.32
CA LYS A 247 7.41 1.73 0.93
C LYS A 247 5.91 1.65 0.68
N ALA A 248 5.22 0.68 1.28
CA ALA A 248 3.77 0.53 1.14
C ALA A 248 3.02 1.70 1.80
N ILE A 249 3.45 2.11 3.00
CA ILE A 249 2.89 3.29 3.68
C ILE A 249 3.18 4.54 2.84
N ALA A 250 4.43 4.75 2.41
CA ALA A 250 4.80 5.90 1.58
C ALA A 250 4.01 5.96 0.27
N ALA A 251 3.79 4.82 -0.40
CA ALA A 251 2.93 4.72 -1.57
C ALA A 251 1.49 5.17 -1.29
N CYS A 252 0.89 4.73 -0.18
CA CYS A 252 -0.46 5.16 0.18
C CYS A 252 -0.54 6.66 0.45
N VAL A 253 0.38 7.21 1.23
CA VAL A 253 0.38 8.64 1.57
C VAL A 253 0.65 9.50 0.34
N LEU A 254 1.64 9.13 -0.49
CA LEU A 254 1.93 9.79 -1.76
C LEU A 254 0.73 9.72 -2.71
N GLY A 255 0.01 8.59 -2.69
CA GLY A 255 -1.25 8.38 -3.40
C GLY A 255 -2.44 9.17 -2.85
N GLY A 256 -2.29 9.91 -1.75
CA GLY A 256 -3.32 10.75 -1.15
C GLY A 256 -4.20 10.09 -0.10
N VAL A 257 -3.83 8.89 0.38
CA VAL A 257 -4.47 8.26 1.54
C VAL A 257 -4.02 8.96 2.82
N SER A 258 -4.98 9.41 3.63
CA SER A 258 -4.72 10.11 4.88
C SER A 258 -4.28 9.15 5.98
N LEU A 259 -3.17 9.44 6.66
CA LEU A 259 -2.75 8.66 7.84
C LEU A 259 -3.71 8.83 9.03
N SER A 260 -4.47 9.92 9.08
CA SER A 260 -5.52 10.12 10.08
C SER A 260 -6.78 9.29 9.78
N GLY A 261 -6.84 8.62 8.62
CA GLY A 261 -7.97 7.83 8.16
C GLY A 261 -9.10 8.65 7.52
N GLY A 262 -10.17 7.95 7.15
CA GLY A 262 -11.41 8.51 6.60
C GLY A 262 -11.35 8.99 5.15
N MET A 263 -10.15 9.26 4.65
CA MET A 263 -9.93 9.79 3.30
C MET A 263 -8.84 9.04 2.56
N GLY A 264 -9.09 8.77 1.27
CA GLY A 264 -8.13 8.12 0.39
C GLY A 264 -8.83 7.25 -0.64
N SER A 265 -8.08 6.82 -1.66
CA SER A 265 -8.57 5.84 -2.61
C SER A 265 -7.49 4.79 -2.91
N VAL A 266 -7.95 3.58 -3.17
CA VAL A 266 -7.09 2.46 -3.60
C VAL A 266 -6.44 2.77 -4.95
N PHE A 267 -7.12 3.55 -5.80
CA PHE A 267 -6.58 4.03 -7.06
C PHE A 267 -5.39 4.97 -6.84
N GLY A 268 -5.52 5.96 -5.96
CA GLY A 268 -4.43 6.84 -5.56
C GLY A 268 -3.25 6.07 -4.97
N ALA A 269 -3.52 5.12 -4.05
CA ALA A 269 -2.48 4.24 -3.49
C ALA A 269 -1.74 3.43 -4.55
N SER A 270 -2.43 2.99 -5.61
CA SER A 270 -1.81 2.28 -6.74
C SER A 270 -0.89 3.17 -7.57
N ILE A 271 -1.27 4.43 -7.81
CA ILE A 271 -0.39 5.42 -8.46
C ILE A 271 0.84 5.68 -7.59
N GLY A 272 0.65 5.86 -6.28
CA GLY A 272 1.74 6.02 -5.34
C GLY A 272 2.69 4.82 -5.32
N ALA A 273 2.16 3.61 -5.46
CA ALA A 273 2.97 2.39 -5.58
C ALA A 273 3.80 2.33 -6.86
N ILE A 274 3.25 2.80 -7.99
CA ILE A 274 4.01 2.94 -9.25
C ILE A 274 5.15 3.92 -9.07
N ILE A 275 4.91 5.04 -8.40
CA ILE A 275 5.93 6.06 -8.11
C ILE A 275 7.03 5.46 -7.22
N MET A 276 6.67 4.79 -6.12
CA MET A 276 7.63 4.12 -5.25
C MET A 276 8.46 3.06 -5.98
N SER A 277 7.82 2.23 -6.81
CA SER A 277 8.53 1.25 -7.64
C SER A 277 9.47 1.90 -8.66
N SER A 278 9.08 3.05 -9.20
CA SER A 278 9.85 3.76 -10.22
C SER A 278 11.07 4.44 -9.63
N ILE A 279 10.99 4.95 -8.39
CA ILE A 279 12.15 5.52 -7.69
C ILE A 279 13.29 4.51 -7.61
N SER A 280 13.01 3.28 -7.14
CA SER A 280 14.03 2.22 -7.07
C SER A 280 14.67 1.95 -8.44
N ARG A 281 13.88 2.04 -9.52
CA ARG A 281 14.37 1.82 -10.88
C ARG A 281 15.17 3.00 -11.44
N ILE A 282 14.76 4.23 -11.13
CA ILE A 282 15.47 5.46 -11.49
C ILE A 282 16.85 5.47 -10.83
N LEU A 283 16.98 5.05 -9.57
CA LEU A 283 18.28 4.96 -8.89
C LEU A 283 19.25 4.04 -9.64
N VAL A 284 18.77 2.87 -10.08
CA VAL A 284 19.56 1.94 -10.89
C VAL A 284 19.95 2.58 -12.24
N PHE A 285 19.02 3.28 -12.91
CA PHE A 285 19.30 3.99 -14.17
C PHE A 285 20.33 5.11 -14.02
N MET A 286 20.32 5.80 -12.87
CA MET A 286 21.27 6.85 -12.53
C MET A 286 22.60 6.29 -12.00
N LYS A 287 22.77 4.97 -11.96
CA LYS A 287 23.94 4.26 -11.41
C LYS A 287 24.22 4.63 -9.94
N PHE A 288 23.19 5.01 -9.19
CA PHE A 288 23.28 5.19 -7.75
C PHE A 288 23.24 3.82 -7.06
N PRO A 289 24.00 3.61 -5.96
CA PRO A 289 23.90 2.39 -5.18
C PRO A 289 22.47 2.18 -4.68
N SER A 290 21.95 0.95 -4.79
CA SER A 290 20.61 0.60 -4.32
C SER A 290 20.43 0.75 -2.81
N ASP A 291 21.52 0.87 -2.05
CA ASP A 291 21.49 1.10 -0.61
C ASP A 291 20.80 2.43 -0.24
N TRP A 292 20.80 3.41 -1.16
CA TRP A 292 20.11 4.68 -0.98
C TRP A 292 18.58 4.57 -1.06
N ASP A 293 18.05 3.45 -1.55
CA ASP A 293 16.62 3.27 -1.79
C ASP A 293 15.78 3.40 -0.49
N ASN A 294 16.25 2.83 0.62
CA ASN A 294 15.60 2.98 1.92
C ASN A 294 15.74 4.40 2.47
N THR A 295 16.91 5.04 2.29
CA THR A 295 17.15 6.43 2.71
C THR A 295 16.22 7.39 1.99
N ILE A 296 16.09 7.25 0.67
CA ILE A 296 15.22 8.08 -0.17
C ILE A 296 13.76 7.82 0.17
N THR A 297 13.37 6.56 0.36
CA THR A 297 12.02 6.21 0.82
C THR A 297 11.70 6.88 2.15
N GLY A 298 12.62 6.85 3.12
CA GLY A 298 12.45 7.48 4.43
C GLY A 298 12.33 9.00 4.36
N ILE A 299 13.24 9.66 3.62
CA ILE A 299 13.19 11.11 3.40
C ILE A 299 11.87 11.51 2.74
N LEU A 300 11.49 10.81 1.68
CA LEU A 300 10.25 11.07 0.95
C LEU A 300 9.02 10.87 1.83
N LEU A 301 8.98 9.81 2.64
CA LEU A 301 7.88 9.59 3.59
C LEU A 301 7.79 10.74 4.59
N ILE A 302 8.90 11.15 5.20
CA ILE A 302 8.92 12.27 6.16
C ILE A 302 8.42 13.56 5.48
N VAL A 303 8.96 13.90 4.31
CA VAL A 303 8.58 15.12 3.58
C VAL A 303 7.08 15.13 3.29
N ILE A 304 6.52 14.03 2.81
CA ILE A 304 5.11 13.94 2.45
C ILE A 304 4.23 13.97 3.71
N VAL A 305 4.59 13.23 4.76
CA VAL A 305 3.82 13.19 6.01
C VAL A 305 3.83 14.54 6.72
N VAL A 306 4.98 15.22 6.76
CA VAL A 306 5.07 16.57 7.33
C VAL A 306 4.26 17.55 6.49
N ALA A 307 4.35 17.50 5.16
CA ALA A 307 3.55 18.34 4.28
C ALA A 307 2.04 18.10 4.46
N ASP A 308 1.61 16.84 4.54
CA ASP A 308 0.21 16.47 4.78
C ASP A 308 -0.25 16.94 6.17
N SER A 309 0.55 16.71 7.22
CA SER A 309 0.25 17.14 8.59
C SER A 309 0.09 18.65 8.71
N LEU A 310 1.01 19.43 8.13
CA LEU A 310 0.93 20.89 8.10
C LEU A 310 -0.30 21.38 7.33
N LEU A 311 -0.60 20.76 6.18
CA LEU A 311 -1.77 21.09 5.40
C LEU A 311 -3.07 20.81 6.19
N GLN A 312 -3.17 19.65 6.83
CA GLN A 312 -4.33 19.28 7.66
C GLN A 312 -4.48 20.24 8.85
N HIS A 313 -3.38 20.60 9.51
CA HIS A 313 -3.38 21.56 10.61
C HIS A 313 -3.86 22.95 10.16
N HIS A 314 -3.43 23.42 8.99
CA HIS A 314 -3.89 24.70 8.45
C HIS A 314 -5.38 24.67 8.07
N LEU A 315 -5.86 23.56 7.51
CA LEU A 315 -7.27 23.39 7.14
C LEU A 315 -8.17 23.32 8.37
N SER A 316 -7.76 22.61 9.42
CA SER A 316 -8.52 22.50 10.67
C SER A 316 -8.59 23.84 11.42
N GLU A 317 -7.49 24.57 11.50
CA GLU A 317 -7.45 25.92 12.09
C GLU A 317 -8.30 26.92 11.30
N LYS A 318 -8.28 26.87 9.97
CA LYS A 318 -9.15 27.70 9.13
C LYS A 318 -10.62 27.40 9.39
N ALA A 319 -11.01 26.13 9.40
CA ALA A 319 -12.39 25.71 9.67
C ALA A 319 -12.84 26.11 11.09
N ARG A 320 -11.93 26.04 12.08
CA ARG A 320 -12.19 26.51 13.45
C ARG A 320 -12.45 28.02 13.50
N LYS A 321 -11.63 28.83 12.83
CA LYS A 321 -11.81 30.29 12.74
C LYS A 321 -13.13 30.67 12.05
N GLU A 322 -13.46 30.00 10.95
CA GLU A 322 -14.74 30.19 10.25
C GLU A 322 -15.93 29.90 11.17
N ARG A 323 -15.91 28.79 11.92
CA ARG A 323 -16.96 28.44 12.90
C ARG A 323 -17.11 29.47 14.02
N LEU A 324 -15.99 29.97 14.56
CA LEU A 324 -16.01 31.00 15.61
C LEU A 324 -16.56 32.33 15.07
N SER A 325 -16.15 32.73 13.87
CA SER A 325 -16.66 33.95 13.23
C SER A 325 -18.16 33.88 12.94
N ALA A 326 -18.66 32.71 12.52
CA ALA A 326 -20.08 32.48 12.30
C ALA A 326 -20.91 32.54 13.60
N LYS A 327 -20.40 31.99 14.70
CA LYS A 327 -21.03 32.09 16.02
C LYS A 327 -21.10 33.55 16.50
N ALA A 328 -19.99 34.28 16.42
CA ALA A 328 -19.95 35.68 16.82
C ALA A 328 -20.89 36.58 15.98
N LEU A 329 -21.09 36.25 14.69
CA LEU A 329 -22.03 36.96 13.84
C LEU A 329 -23.50 36.67 14.22
N ASN A 330 -23.81 35.43 14.61
CA ASN A 330 -25.16 35.05 15.06
C ASN A 330 -25.50 35.69 16.40
N GLU A 331 -24.57 35.70 17.38
CA GLU A 331 -24.76 36.38 18.66
C GLU A 331 -25.05 37.88 18.46
N LYS A 332 -24.35 38.55 17.54
CA LYS A 332 -24.62 39.96 17.20
C LYS A 332 -25.98 40.20 16.55
N ARG A 333 -26.57 39.19 15.89
CA ARG A 333 -27.90 39.29 15.28
C ARG A 333 -29.04 39.04 16.29
N GLU A 334 -28.79 38.31 17.36
CA GLU A 334 -29.79 38.07 18.40
C GLU A 334 -29.94 39.25 19.38
N VAL A 335 -28.89 40.10 19.48
CA VAL A 335 -28.86 41.27 20.38
C VAL A 335 -29.35 42.56 19.69
N ALA A 336 -29.50 42.55 18.36
CA ALA A 336 -29.95 43.69 17.54
C ALA A 336 -31.43 43.54 17.15
#